data_AF-A0A970WJC0-F1
#
_entry.id   AF-A0A970WJC0-F1
#
_cell.length_a   1.000
_cell.length_b   1.000
_cell.length_c   1.000
_cell.angle_alpha   90.00
_cell.angle_beta   90.00
_cell.angle_gamma   90.00
#
_symmetry.space_group_name_H-M   'P 1'
#
loop_
_entity.id
_entity.type
_entity.pdbx_description
1 polymer ?
#
loop_
_entity_poly.entity_id
_entity_poly.type
_entity_poly.pdbx_seq_one_letter_code
_entity_poly.pdbx_strand_id
1 'polypeptide(L)'
;MNGFVQLTGTVLTFAALFHDAAKPLTSQSNPETGRISSPRHAVKGEHVARGILRDLDCDLTTREQIARLVRHHSRPAFLLERSEPTHEVVRLSWHVNNRLLFLLALADTRGRDTDSMNRPEEHLQYWKLAAEENGCYDQPYSFANDHARFLFFRQQEPNLHYVPYEKYACQVTLLSGLPGSGKDTWLSRNRADLPVVSLDDIRGELGVEPTGNQGDVVQLARERCREYLRDRTSFAFNATNILKQTRGRWIDLFADYDARITLVYVEPPFERLLQQNRSRKNPVPEQVMRKLAEKCEPPTWTEGHDLVVNDGDSRYVTQHG
;
A
#
# COMPACT_ATOMS: atom_id res chain seq x y z
N MET A 1 -17.42 20.97 -8.02
CA MET A 1 -18.30 19.77 -8.09
C MET A 1 -18.11 18.98 -9.37
N ASN A 2 -18.10 19.58 -10.58
CA ASN A 2 -17.96 18.82 -11.85
C ASN A 2 -16.63 18.03 -11.99
N GLY A 3 -15.49 18.57 -11.54
CA GLY A 3 -14.20 17.87 -11.65
C GLY A 3 -14.08 16.62 -10.76
N PHE A 4 -14.67 16.65 -9.56
CA PHE A 4 -14.65 15.52 -8.62
C PHE A 4 -15.55 14.35 -9.08
N VAL A 5 -16.72 14.69 -9.64
CA VAL A 5 -17.64 13.70 -10.25
C VAL A 5 -17.00 13.06 -11.48
N GLN A 6 -16.31 13.85 -12.32
CA GLN A 6 -15.62 13.35 -13.51
C GLN A 6 -14.46 12.41 -13.15
N LEU A 7 -13.64 12.75 -12.15
CA LEU A 7 -12.56 11.90 -11.65
C LEU A 7 -13.09 10.57 -11.08
N THR A 8 -14.19 10.62 -10.33
CA THR A 8 -14.81 9.43 -9.74
C THR A 8 -15.34 8.47 -10.82
N GLY A 9 -15.96 9.01 -11.87
CA GLY A 9 -16.41 8.23 -13.02
C GLY A 9 -15.25 7.52 -13.72
N THR A 10 -14.16 8.24 -13.99
CA THR A 10 -12.94 7.67 -14.58
C THR A 10 -12.38 6.51 -13.74
N VAL A 11 -12.25 6.70 -12.43
CA VAL A 11 -11.74 5.66 -11.52
C VAL A 11 -12.59 4.37 -11.61
N LEU A 12 -13.92 4.48 -11.55
CA LEU A 12 -14.81 3.32 -11.67
C LEU A 12 -14.73 2.65 -13.05
N THR A 13 -14.67 3.43 -14.13
CA THR A 13 -14.56 2.87 -15.49
C THR A 13 -13.29 2.06 -15.67
N PHE A 14 -12.13 2.58 -15.25
CA PHE A 14 -10.88 1.83 -15.34
C PHE A 14 -10.84 0.64 -14.37
N ALA A 15 -11.40 0.77 -13.16
CA ALA A 15 -11.51 -0.37 -12.25
C ALA A 15 -12.37 -1.49 -12.86
N ALA A 16 -13.52 -1.16 -13.46
CA ALA A 16 -14.37 -2.12 -14.16
C ALA A 16 -13.65 -2.77 -15.36
N LEU A 17 -12.87 -2.00 -16.13
CA LEU A 17 -12.06 -2.55 -17.22
C LEU A 17 -11.01 -3.57 -16.74
N PHE A 18 -10.39 -3.33 -15.57
CA PHE A 18 -9.27 -4.14 -15.09
C PHE A 18 -9.61 -5.24 -14.09
N HIS A 19 -10.77 -5.20 -13.41
CA HIS A 19 -11.03 -6.03 -12.22
C HIS A 19 -10.80 -7.54 -12.43
N ASP A 20 -11.09 -8.02 -13.64
CA ASP A 20 -10.95 -9.42 -14.05
C ASP A 20 -9.86 -9.67 -15.09
N ALA A 21 -9.11 -8.64 -15.51
CA ALA A 21 -8.13 -8.72 -16.60
C ALA A 21 -7.01 -9.76 -16.34
N ALA A 22 -6.74 -10.08 -15.07
CA ALA A 22 -5.74 -11.06 -14.69
C ALA A 22 -6.26 -12.49 -14.52
N LYS A 23 -7.55 -12.77 -14.74
CA LYS A 23 -8.10 -14.14 -14.68
C LYS A 23 -7.31 -15.13 -15.56
N PRO A 24 -6.97 -14.83 -16.83
CA PRO A 24 -6.20 -15.77 -17.66
C PRO A 24 -4.83 -16.12 -17.07
N LEU A 25 -4.21 -15.21 -16.31
CA LEU A 25 -2.89 -15.40 -15.71
C LEU A 25 -2.89 -16.34 -14.50
N THR A 26 -4.06 -16.62 -13.93
CA THR A 26 -4.19 -17.43 -12.70
C THR A 26 -5.25 -18.52 -12.82
N SER A 27 -5.77 -18.76 -14.02
CA SER A 27 -6.83 -19.75 -14.23
C SER A 27 -6.28 -21.16 -14.16
N GLN A 28 -6.98 -22.00 -13.41
CA GLN A 28 -6.68 -23.42 -13.23
C GLN A 28 -7.98 -24.22 -13.38
N SER A 29 -7.88 -25.40 -14.00
CA SER A 29 -8.98 -26.36 -14.10
C SER A 29 -8.93 -27.31 -12.91
N ASN A 30 -10.08 -27.53 -12.25
CA ASN A 30 -10.21 -28.57 -11.25
C ASN A 30 -10.17 -29.95 -11.95
N PRO A 31 -9.21 -30.84 -11.64
CA PRO A 31 -9.07 -32.13 -12.32
C PRO A 31 -10.27 -33.08 -12.15
N GLU A 32 -11.02 -32.97 -11.05
CA GLU A 32 -12.13 -33.86 -10.72
C GLU A 32 -13.47 -33.37 -11.30
N THR A 33 -13.70 -32.05 -11.28
CA THR A 33 -14.98 -31.45 -11.68
C THR A 33 -14.93 -30.75 -13.04
N GLY A 34 -13.74 -30.57 -13.62
CA GLY A 34 -13.53 -29.76 -14.83
C GLY A 34 -13.79 -28.26 -14.66
N ARG A 35 -14.17 -27.81 -13.45
CA ARG A 35 -14.53 -26.42 -13.18
C ARG A 35 -13.29 -25.53 -13.24
N ILE A 36 -13.36 -24.48 -14.06
CA ILE A 36 -12.32 -23.45 -14.13
C ILE A 36 -12.50 -22.47 -12.98
N SER A 37 -11.39 -22.15 -12.30
CA SER A 37 -11.32 -21.13 -11.26
C SER A 37 -10.08 -20.26 -11.46
N SER A 38 -10.14 -19.00 -11.06
CA SER A 38 -9.02 -18.07 -11.17
C SER A 38 -8.62 -17.57 -9.78
N PRO A 39 -8.06 -18.43 -8.91
CA PRO A 39 -7.66 -18.02 -7.57
C PRO A 39 -6.62 -16.89 -7.62
N ARG A 40 -6.72 -15.94 -6.69
CA ARG A 40 -5.78 -14.81 -6.55
C ARG A 40 -5.68 -13.88 -7.78
N HIS A 41 -6.59 -13.97 -8.76
CA HIS A 41 -6.61 -13.08 -9.93
C HIS A 41 -6.64 -11.60 -9.52
N ALA A 42 -7.41 -11.23 -8.50
CA ALA A 42 -7.52 -9.84 -8.05
C ALA A 42 -6.17 -9.27 -7.56
N VAL A 43 -5.35 -10.07 -6.88
CA VAL A 43 -3.99 -9.68 -6.45
C VAL A 43 -3.10 -9.47 -7.68
N LYS A 44 -3.15 -10.39 -8.65
CA LYS A 44 -2.38 -10.23 -9.89
C LYS A 44 -2.88 -9.04 -10.74
N GLY A 45 -4.19 -8.83 -10.75
CA GLY A 45 -4.89 -7.76 -11.46
C GLY A 45 -4.49 -6.38 -10.98
N GLU A 46 -4.32 -6.21 -9.67
CA GLU A 46 -3.78 -4.98 -9.10
C GLU A 46 -2.42 -4.61 -9.70
N HIS A 47 -1.49 -5.57 -9.77
CA HIS A 47 -0.15 -5.32 -10.34
C HIS A 47 -0.22 -5.02 -11.84
N VAL A 48 -1.09 -5.71 -12.59
CA VAL A 48 -1.31 -5.46 -14.02
C VAL A 48 -1.87 -4.06 -14.23
N ALA A 49 -2.94 -3.69 -13.52
CA ALA A 49 -3.54 -2.37 -13.60
C ALA A 49 -2.54 -1.26 -13.24
N ARG A 50 -1.79 -1.43 -12.14
CA ARG A 50 -0.75 -0.49 -11.71
C ARG A 50 0.33 -0.29 -12.77
N GLY A 51 0.80 -1.39 -13.38
CA GLY A 51 1.81 -1.34 -14.44
C GLY A 51 1.32 -0.56 -15.66
N ILE A 52 0.18 -0.96 -16.21
CA ILE A 52 -0.42 -0.32 -17.39
C ILE A 52 -0.70 1.16 -17.15
N LEU A 53 -1.30 1.50 -16.01
CA LEU A 53 -1.63 2.90 -15.68
C LEU A 53 -0.37 3.74 -15.47
N ARG A 54 0.72 3.16 -14.93
CA ARG A 54 2.01 3.86 -14.83
C ARG A 54 2.59 4.14 -16.22
N ASP A 55 2.52 3.19 -17.14
CA ASP A 55 3.02 3.35 -18.51
C ASP A 55 2.17 4.36 -19.33
N LEU A 56 0.94 4.63 -18.89
CA LEU A 56 0.06 5.68 -19.43
C LEU A 56 0.21 7.03 -18.71
N ASP A 57 1.24 7.20 -17.88
CA ASP A 57 1.49 8.41 -17.08
C ASP A 57 0.31 8.84 -16.18
N CYS A 58 -0.49 7.87 -15.71
CA CYS A 58 -1.55 8.13 -14.73
C CYS A 58 -0.94 8.59 -13.41
N ASP A 59 -1.52 9.64 -12.80
CA ASP A 59 -1.04 10.16 -11.52
C ASP A 59 -1.14 9.09 -10.42
N LEU A 60 -0.24 9.20 -9.44
CA LEU A 60 -0.08 8.20 -8.39
C LEU A 60 -1.36 7.95 -7.60
N THR A 61 -2.09 9.02 -7.25
CA THR A 61 -3.30 8.93 -6.43
C THR A 61 -4.41 8.17 -7.19
N THR A 62 -4.72 8.60 -8.41
CA THR A 62 -5.74 7.96 -9.26
C THR A 62 -5.36 6.52 -9.56
N ARG A 63 -4.09 6.26 -9.89
CA ARG A 63 -3.58 4.92 -10.17
C ARG A 63 -3.78 3.97 -9.00
N GLU A 64 -3.41 4.37 -7.79
CA GLU A 64 -3.54 3.51 -6.62
C GLU A 64 -5.00 3.33 -6.18
N GLN A 65 -5.88 4.31 -6.41
CA GLN A 65 -7.32 4.13 -6.21
C GLN A 65 -7.88 3.03 -7.12
N ILE A 66 -7.56 3.07 -8.42
CA ILE A 66 -7.99 2.05 -9.39
C ILE A 66 -7.40 0.68 -9.03
N ALA A 67 -6.09 0.60 -8.77
CA ALA A 67 -5.42 -0.66 -8.45
C ALA A 67 -6.02 -1.34 -7.21
N ARG A 68 -6.35 -0.56 -6.17
CA ARG A 68 -6.97 -1.10 -4.95
C ARG A 68 -8.43 -1.52 -5.16
N LEU A 69 -9.20 -0.79 -5.98
CA LEU A 69 -10.53 -1.26 -6.40
C LEU A 69 -10.44 -2.61 -7.12
N VAL A 70 -9.50 -2.76 -8.06
CA VAL A 70 -9.24 -4.04 -8.75
C VAL A 70 -8.87 -5.14 -7.75
N ARG A 71 -7.99 -4.87 -6.79
CA ARG A 71 -7.56 -5.85 -5.77
C ARG A 71 -8.73 -6.36 -4.93
N HIS A 72 -9.67 -5.48 -4.61
CA HIS A 72 -10.71 -5.75 -3.61
C HIS A 72 -12.11 -5.93 -4.19
N HIS A 73 -12.30 -5.81 -5.52
CA HIS A 73 -13.63 -5.74 -6.17
C HIS A 73 -14.64 -6.81 -5.71
N SER A 74 -14.19 -8.03 -5.45
CA SER A 74 -15.06 -9.15 -5.09
C SER A 74 -15.41 -9.20 -3.60
N ARG A 75 -14.72 -8.43 -2.74
CA ARG A 75 -14.86 -8.50 -1.28
C ARG A 75 -16.29 -8.31 -0.78
N PRO A 76 -17.09 -7.35 -1.29
CA PRO A 76 -18.46 -7.16 -0.83
C PRO A 76 -19.33 -8.40 -0.93
N ALA A 77 -19.20 -9.18 -2.01
CA ALA A 77 -20.02 -10.38 -2.24
C ALA A 77 -19.74 -11.52 -1.24
N PHE A 78 -18.59 -11.49 -0.56
CA PHE A 78 -18.14 -12.52 0.38
C PHE A 78 -18.19 -12.06 1.83
N LEU A 79 -18.85 -10.93 2.13
CA LEU A 79 -18.85 -10.33 3.46
C LEU A 79 -19.39 -11.29 4.53
N LEU A 80 -20.50 -11.96 4.25
CA LEU A 80 -21.15 -12.89 5.20
C LEU A 80 -20.35 -14.17 5.46
N GLU A 81 -19.31 -14.44 4.66
CA GLU A 81 -18.38 -15.54 4.89
C GLU A 81 -17.25 -15.17 5.88
N ARG A 82 -17.21 -13.91 6.36
CA ARG A 82 -16.21 -13.42 7.33
C ARG A 82 -16.70 -13.65 8.76
N SER A 83 -15.77 -14.01 9.64
CA SER A 83 -16.03 -14.11 11.09
C SER A 83 -16.38 -12.74 11.69
N GLU A 84 -15.72 -11.68 11.23
CA GLU A 84 -15.92 -10.29 11.68
C GLU A 84 -16.27 -9.39 10.49
N PRO A 85 -17.53 -9.39 10.00
CA PRO A 85 -17.96 -8.61 8.85
C PRO A 85 -17.69 -7.11 9.02
N THR A 86 -18.04 -6.53 10.16
CA THR A 86 -17.84 -5.11 10.46
C THR A 86 -16.36 -4.72 10.38
N HIS A 87 -15.47 -5.53 10.96
CA HIS A 87 -14.03 -5.28 10.88
C HIS A 87 -13.50 -5.37 9.46
N GLU A 88 -14.01 -6.26 8.61
CA GLU A 88 -13.60 -6.32 7.19
C GLU A 88 -13.95 -5.01 6.47
N VAL A 89 -15.17 -4.49 6.67
CA VAL A 89 -15.62 -3.22 6.07
C VAL A 89 -14.79 -2.04 6.57
N VAL A 90 -14.53 -1.97 7.88
CA VAL A 90 -13.67 -0.95 8.48
C VAL A 90 -12.23 -1.06 7.97
N ARG A 91 -11.65 -2.27 7.89
CA ARG A 91 -10.32 -2.50 7.31
C ARG A 91 -10.23 -1.98 5.88
N LEU A 92 -11.20 -2.32 5.04
CA LEU A 92 -11.17 -1.90 3.64
C LEU A 92 -11.42 -0.41 3.45
N SER A 93 -12.13 0.28 4.35
CA SER A 93 -12.31 1.73 4.29
C SER A 93 -10.99 2.53 4.25
N TRP A 94 -9.90 1.95 4.77
CA TRP A 94 -8.55 2.53 4.76
C TRP A 94 -7.68 2.10 3.57
N HIS A 95 -8.18 1.19 2.74
CA HIS A 95 -7.56 0.80 1.48
C HIS A 95 -8.28 1.42 0.28
N VAL A 96 -9.60 1.42 0.30
CA VAL A 96 -10.46 1.80 -0.83
C VAL A 96 -11.74 2.46 -0.31
N ASN A 97 -12.30 3.39 -1.10
CA ASN A 97 -13.58 4.00 -0.79
C ASN A 97 -14.71 2.94 -0.89
N ASN A 98 -15.44 2.73 0.21
CA ASN A 98 -16.46 1.69 0.31
C ASN A 98 -17.61 1.88 -0.66
N ARG A 99 -18.02 3.12 -0.93
CA ARG A 99 -19.04 3.42 -1.95
C ARG A 99 -18.59 3.01 -3.35
N LEU A 100 -17.36 3.36 -3.76
CA LEU A 100 -16.85 2.96 -5.08
C LEU A 100 -16.72 1.44 -5.19
N LEU A 101 -16.24 0.79 -4.12
CA LEU A 101 -16.13 -0.66 -4.07
C LEU A 101 -17.51 -1.33 -4.19
N PHE A 102 -18.51 -0.81 -3.49
CA PHE A 102 -19.89 -1.27 -3.57
C PHE A 102 -20.46 -1.09 -4.99
N LEU A 103 -20.28 0.08 -5.61
CA LEU A 103 -20.76 0.35 -6.97
C LEU A 103 -20.14 -0.57 -8.01
N LEU A 104 -18.83 -0.84 -7.90
CA LEU A 104 -18.13 -1.78 -8.76
C LEU A 104 -18.69 -3.20 -8.60
N ALA A 105 -18.85 -3.67 -7.36
CA ALA A 105 -19.41 -4.99 -7.08
C ALA A 105 -20.87 -5.12 -7.56
N LEU A 106 -21.66 -4.05 -7.41
CA LEU A 106 -23.04 -4.00 -7.88
C LEU A 106 -23.12 -4.10 -9.41
N ALA A 107 -22.24 -3.38 -10.11
CA ALA A 107 -22.16 -3.44 -11.57
C ALA A 107 -21.72 -4.83 -12.07
N ASP A 108 -20.71 -5.45 -11.44
CA ASP A 108 -20.28 -6.83 -11.74
C ASP A 108 -21.41 -7.84 -11.50
N THR A 109 -22.11 -7.76 -10.35
CA THR A 109 -23.24 -8.65 -10.07
C THR A 109 -24.38 -8.50 -11.08
N ARG A 110 -24.77 -7.27 -11.42
CA ARG A 110 -25.87 -7.01 -12.37
C ARG A 110 -25.50 -7.33 -13.82
N GLY A 111 -24.21 -7.32 -14.16
CA GLY A 111 -23.71 -7.66 -15.49
C GLY A 111 -23.61 -9.17 -15.75
N ARG A 112 -23.84 -10.02 -14.74
CA ARG A 112 -23.77 -11.48 -14.88
C ARG A 112 -25.11 -12.03 -15.37
N ASP A 113 -25.03 -12.80 -16.45
CA ASP A 113 -26.13 -13.64 -16.91
C ASP A 113 -25.87 -15.07 -16.44
N THR A 114 -26.55 -15.51 -15.38
CA THR A 114 -26.37 -16.84 -14.78
C THR A 114 -27.70 -17.41 -14.30
N ASP A 115 -27.96 -18.69 -14.61
CA ASP A 115 -29.20 -19.40 -14.25
C ASP A 115 -29.44 -19.55 -12.74
N SER A 116 -28.40 -19.37 -11.91
CA SER A 116 -28.51 -19.32 -10.45
C SER A 116 -27.44 -18.42 -9.84
N MET A 117 -27.87 -17.51 -8.96
CA MET A 117 -26.98 -16.65 -8.18
C MET A 117 -26.72 -17.29 -6.83
N ASN A 118 -25.56 -17.95 -6.66
CA ASN A 118 -25.12 -18.40 -5.33
C ASN A 118 -24.85 -17.23 -4.36
N ARG A 119 -24.80 -15.99 -4.86
CA ARG A 119 -24.57 -14.77 -4.10
C ARG A 119 -25.50 -13.67 -4.61
N PRO A 120 -26.70 -13.52 -4.02
CA PRO A 120 -27.66 -12.52 -4.47
C PRO A 120 -27.12 -11.10 -4.27
N GLU A 121 -27.62 -10.16 -5.05
CA GLU A 121 -27.31 -8.73 -4.92
C GLU A 121 -27.56 -8.21 -3.49
N GLU A 122 -28.53 -8.79 -2.78
CA GLU A 122 -28.83 -8.51 -1.37
C GLU A 122 -27.59 -8.64 -0.47
N HIS A 123 -26.66 -9.55 -0.77
CA HIS A 123 -25.42 -9.67 -0.01
C HIS A 123 -24.57 -8.40 -0.03
N LEU A 124 -24.62 -7.65 -1.14
CA LEU A 124 -23.90 -6.38 -1.28
C LEU A 124 -24.53 -5.28 -0.41
N GLN A 125 -25.84 -5.37 -0.12
CA GLN A 125 -26.51 -4.39 0.72
C GLN A 125 -26.02 -4.45 2.16
N TYR A 126 -25.65 -5.63 2.68
CA TYR A 126 -25.02 -5.75 3.99
C TYR A 126 -23.67 -5.02 4.06
N TRP A 127 -22.89 -5.01 2.97
CA TRP A 127 -21.65 -4.22 2.91
C TRP A 127 -21.93 -2.72 3.05
N LYS A 128 -22.91 -2.24 2.29
CA LYS A 128 -23.33 -0.84 2.35
C LYS A 128 -23.83 -0.46 3.74
N LEU A 129 -24.73 -1.26 4.32
CA LEU A 129 -25.29 -1.02 5.64
C LEU A 129 -24.20 -0.96 6.70
N ALA A 130 -23.31 -1.96 6.75
CA ALA A 130 -22.21 -1.98 7.71
C ALA A 130 -21.27 -0.78 7.55
N ALA A 131 -21.02 -0.32 6.31
CA ALA A 131 -20.20 0.86 6.07
C ALA A 131 -20.90 2.16 6.51
N GLU A 132 -22.20 2.29 6.29
CA GLU A 132 -23.01 3.44 6.72
C GLU A 132 -23.12 3.51 8.25
N GLU A 133 -23.41 2.39 8.91
CA GLU A 133 -23.49 2.29 10.38
C GLU A 133 -22.18 2.68 11.07
N ASN A 134 -21.04 2.39 10.45
CA ASN A 134 -19.71 2.72 10.97
C ASN A 134 -19.18 4.06 10.42
N GLY A 135 -20.00 4.85 9.71
CA GLY A 135 -19.63 6.15 9.18
C GLY A 135 -18.49 6.14 8.16
N CYS A 136 -18.26 5.00 7.50
CA CYS A 136 -17.11 4.74 6.63
C CYS A 136 -17.51 4.36 5.19
N TYR A 137 -18.69 4.81 4.73
CA TYR A 137 -19.16 4.56 3.35
C TYR A 137 -18.45 5.44 2.31
N ASP A 138 -18.44 6.75 2.53
CA ASP A 138 -17.79 7.72 1.63
C ASP A 138 -16.36 8.11 2.08
N GLN A 139 -15.94 7.67 3.27
CA GLN A 139 -14.66 8.05 3.88
C GLN A 139 -14.07 6.87 4.69
N PRO A 140 -12.77 6.90 5.04
CA PRO A 140 -12.20 5.92 5.96
C PRO A 140 -12.86 5.98 7.34
N TYR A 141 -12.92 4.85 8.04
CA TYR A 141 -13.40 4.80 9.43
C TYR A 141 -12.57 5.72 10.33
N SER A 142 -13.24 6.50 11.16
CA SER A 142 -12.60 7.45 12.08
C SER A 142 -12.16 6.74 13.36
N PHE A 143 -10.89 6.36 13.42
CA PHE A 143 -10.26 5.88 14.65
C PHE A 143 -10.06 7.03 15.65
N ALA A 144 -10.00 6.70 16.94
CA ALA A 144 -9.80 7.69 18.01
C ALA A 144 -8.51 8.52 17.84
N ASN A 145 -7.45 7.90 17.33
CA ASN A 145 -6.20 8.55 16.93
C ASN A 145 -5.42 7.66 15.94
N ASP A 146 -4.30 8.16 15.41
CA ASP A 146 -3.42 7.42 14.50
C ASP A 146 -2.87 6.14 15.14
N HIS A 147 -2.67 6.15 16.46
CA HIS A 147 -2.18 4.99 17.18
C HIS A 147 -3.22 3.86 17.23
N ALA A 148 -4.49 4.17 17.46
CA ALA A 148 -5.59 3.22 17.43
C ALA A 148 -5.69 2.56 16.05
N ARG A 149 -5.59 3.35 14.97
CA ARG A 149 -5.53 2.83 13.60
C ARG A 149 -4.35 1.88 13.43
N PHE A 150 -3.15 2.32 13.80
CA PHE A 150 -1.94 1.52 13.66
C PHE A 150 -2.05 0.17 14.39
N LEU A 151 -2.57 0.15 15.62
CA LEU A 151 -2.77 -1.08 16.39
C LEU A 151 -3.86 -1.98 15.79
N PHE A 152 -4.96 -1.41 15.28
CA PHE A 152 -6.04 -2.16 14.64
C PHE A 152 -5.57 -3.02 13.46
N PHE A 153 -4.60 -2.54 12.68
CA PHE A 153 -4.02 -3.28 11.55
C PHE A 153 -2.92 -4.27 11.94
N ARG A 154 -2.45 -4.25 13.19
CA ARG A 154 -1.37 -5.12 13.69
C ARG A 154 -1.88 -6.24 14.60
N GLN A 155 -2.94 -6.01 15.34
CA GLN A 155 -3.51 -6.98 16.26
C GLN A 155 -4.32 -8.05 15.51
N GLN A 156 -4.22 -9.30 15.98
CA GLN A 156 -5.00 -10.41 15.45
C GLN A 156 -6.50 -10.23 15.71
N GLU A 157 -6.85 -9.78 16.92
CA GLU A 157 -8.23 -9.52 17.35
C GLU A 157 -8.35 -8.07 17.83
N PRO A 158 -8.44 -7.11 16.90
CA PRO A 158 -8.44 -5.71 17.27
C PRO A 158 -9.82 -5.25 17.75
N ASN A 159 -9.81 -4.35 18.73
CA ASN A 159 -11.01 -3.65 19.19
C ASN A 159 -11.17 -2.30 18.44
N LEU A 160 -12.29 -2.14 17.74
CA LEU A 160 -12.62 -0.96 16.93
C LEU A 160 -12.73 0.34 17.74
N HIS A 161 -13.07 0.24 19.02
CA HIS A 161 -13.31 1.38 19.91
C HIS A 161 -12.17 1.55 20.93
N TYR A 162 -11.05 0.86 20.74
CA TYR A 162 -9.89 1.01 21.59
C TYR A 162 -9.29 2.42 21.45
N VAL A 163 -9.11 3.09 22.59
CA VAL A 163 -8.49 4.41 22.69
C VAL A 163 -7.15 4.26 23.42
N PRO A 164 -6.04 3.99 22.70
CA PRO A 164 -4.74 3.87 23.32
C PRO A 164 -4.21 5.24 23.77
N TYR A 165 -3.48 5.23 24.87
CA TYR A 165 -2.70 6.40 25.31
C TYR A 165 -1.45 6.56 24.43
N GLU A 166 -1.25 7.76 23.88
CA GLU A 166 -0.11 8.06 23.00
C GLU A 166 1.13 8.39 23.82
N LYS A 167 2.04 7.41 23.94
CA LYS A 167 3.35 7.60 24.57
C LYS A 167 4.45 6.97 23.73
N TYR A 168 5.02 7.78 22.85
CA TYR A 168 6.10 7.33 21.97
C TYR A 168 7.47 7.57 22.60
N ALA A 169 8.37 6.61 22.45
CA ALA A 169 9.75 6.73 22.92
C ALA A 169 10.58 7.66 22.01
N CYS A 170 10.37 7.56 20.69
CA CYS A 170 11.04 8.35 19.67
C CYS A 170 10.21 8.38 18.37
N GLN A 171 10.70 9.08 17.34
CA GLN A 171 10.11 9.10 16.00
C GLN A 171 11.06 8.43 14.99
N VAL A 172 10.50 7.58 14.14
CA VAL A 172 11.24 6.93 13.05
C VAL A 172 10.62 7.33 11.70
N THR A 173 11.45 7.92 10.83
CA THR A 173 11.07 8.23 9.45
C THR A 173 11.55 7.10 8.53
N LEU A 174 10.64 6.26 8.05
CA LEU A 174 10.93 5.12 7.20
C LEU A 174 10.69 5.46 5.72
N LEU A 175 11.78 5.58 4.95
CA LEU A 175 11.69 5.90 3.52
C LEU A 175 11.45 4.66 2.66
N SER A 176 10.72 4.84 1.58
CA SER A 176 10.39 3.86 0.56
C SER A 176 10.33 4.52 -0.82
N GLY A 177 10.83 3.83 -1.84
CA GLY A 177 10.88 4.34 -3.21
C GLY A 177 11.99 3.67 -3.99
N LEU A 178 11.83 3.59 -5.31
CA LEU A 178 12.82 2.95 -6.18
C LEU A 178 14.18 3.66 -6.13
N PRO A 179 15.27 3.01 -6.57
CA PRO A 179 16.55 3.68 -6.79
C PRO A 179 16.38 4.92 -7.68
N GLY A 180 17.07 6.01 -7.35
CA GLY A 180 16.95 7.25 -8.10
C GLY A 180 15.71 8.09 -7.82
N SER A 181 14.73 7.63 -7.02
CA SER A 181 13.48 8.37 -6.78
C SER A 181 13.61 9.71 -6.05
N GLY A 182 14.79 10.01 -5.47
CA GLY A 182 15.03 11.25 -4.73
C GLY A 182 14.83 11.17 -3.22
N LYS A 183 14.80 9.96 -2.63
CA LYS A 183 14.73 9.75 -1.16
C LYS A 183 15.76 10.57 -0.40
N ASP A 184 17.03 10.54 -0.82
CA ASP A 184 18.12 11.26 -0.17
C ASP A 184 17.91 12.78 -0.22
N THR A 185 17.42 13.27 -1.36
CA THR A 185 17.07 14.68 -1.56
C THR A 185 15.88 15.10 -0.71
N TRP A 186 14.88 14.23 -0.56
CA TRP A 186 13.75 14.49 0.32
C TRP A 186 14.23 14.58 1.77
N LEU A 187 15.09 13.65 2.20
CA LEU A 187 15.60 13.58 3.56
C LEU A 187 16.42 14.83 3.91
N SER A 188 17.36 15.22 3.04
CA SER A 188 18.19 16.42 3.27
C SER A 188 17.41 17.72 3.29
N ARG A 189 16.23 17.78 2.65
CA ARG A 189 15.36 18.96 2.67
C ARG A 189 14.42 19.02 3.87
N ASN A 190 13.93 17.87 4.34
CA ASN A 190 12.83 17.81 5.31
C ASN A 190 13.27 17.35 6.71
N ARG A 191 14.40 16.64 6.81
CA ARG A 191 14.89 15.94 8.03
C ARG A 191 16.42 15.95 8.10
N ALA A 192 17.04 17.07 7.75
CA ALA A 192 18.51 17.22 7.71
C ALA A 192 19.19 17.01 9.07
N ASP A 193 18.44 17.18 10.15
CA ASP A 193 18.86 17.06 11.55
C ASP A 193 18.88 15.62 12.07
N LEU A 194 18.20 14.68 11.38
CA LEU A 194 18.09 13.31 11.86
C LEU A 194 19.33 12.48 11.50
N PRO A 195 19.84 11.64 12.44
CA PRO A 195 20.74 10.56 12.07
C PRO A 195 20.06 9.59 11.10
N VAL A 196 20.84 9.02 10.18
CA VAL A 196 20.32 8.19 9.08
C VAL A 196 20.95 6.81 9.13
N VAL A 197 20.10 5.78 9.14
CA VAL A 197 20.50 4.40 8.87
C VAL A 197 20.14 4.07 7.43
N SER A 198 21.15 3.92 6.57
CA SER A 198 20.97 3.66 5.13
C SER A 198 21.51 2.29 4.74
N LEU A 199 20.68 1.46 4.11
CA LEU A 199 21.15 0.17 3.59
C LEU A 199 22.12 0.34 2.41
N ASP A 200 22.04 1.45 1.67
CA ASP A 200 23.00 1.78 0.61
C ASP A 200 24.38 2.12 1.20
N ASP A 201 24.41 2.93 2.25
CA ASP A 201 25.67 3.35 2.88
C ASP A 201 26.35 2.16 3.57
N ILE A 202 25.58 1.35 4.31
CA ILE A 202 26.09 0.13 4.97
C ILE A 202 26.66 -0.87 3.95
N ARG A 203 26.04 -1.01 2.76
CA ARG A 203 26.61 -1.82 1.68
C ARG A 203 27.96 -1.29 1.22
N GLY A 204 28.08 0.02 1.06
CA GLY A 204 29.33 0.67 0.71
C GLY A 204 30.42 0.47 1.77
N GLU A 205 30.07 0.60 3.04
CA GLU A 205 30.98 0.38 4.17
C GLU A 205 31.50 -1.07 4.24
N LEU A 206 30.62 -2.04 4.00
CA LEU A 206 30.97 -3.47 4.03
C LEU A 206 31.56 -4.00 2.72
N GLY A 207 31.62 -3.18 1.66
CA GLY A 207 32.04 -3.62 0.33
C GLY A 207 31.13 -4.70 -0.28
N VAL A 208 29.85 -4.73 0.09
CA VAL A 208 28.88 -5.73 -0.35
C VAL A 208 28.12 -5.23 -1.58
N GLU A 209 28.25 -5.96 -2.69
CA GLU A 209 27.49 -5.69 -3.91
C GLU A 209 25.98 -5.87 -3.69
N PRO A 210 25.11 -5.11 -4.40
CA PRO A 210 23.65 -5.24 -4.28
C PRO A 210 23.10 -6.65 -4.57
N THR A 211 23.82 -7.44 -5.38
CA THR A 211 23.49 -8.83 -5.71
C THR A 211 24.14 -9.84 -4.76
N GLY A 212 25.00 -9.40 -3.84
CA GLY A 212 25.71 -10.24 -2.89
C GLY A 212 24.82 -10.68 -1.71
N ASN A 213 25.43 -11.38 -0.75
CA ASN A 213 24.74 -11.79 0.47
C ASN A 213 24.38 -10.55 1.31
N GLN A 214 23.08 -10.30 1.48
CA GLN A 214 22.57 -9.13 2.21
C GLN A 214 22.41 -9.36 3.72
N GLY A 215 22.76 -10.55 4.24
CA GLY A 215 22.57 -10.92 5.64
C GLY A 215 23.28 -9.96 6.61
N ASP A 216 24.57 -9.73 6.39
CA ASP A 216 25.41 -8.88 7.25
C ASP A 216 24.99 -7.41 7.19
N VAL A 217 24.63 -6.92 6.00
CA VAL A 217 24.10 -5.57 5.78
C VAL A 217 22.83 -5.36 6.61
N VAL A 218 21.87 -6.30 6.53
CA VAL A 218 20.61 -6.22 7.27
C VAL A 218 20.86 -6.33 8.78
N GLN A 219 21.78 -7.20 9.21
CA GLN A 219 22.11 -7.37 10.62
C GLN A 219 22.72 -6.09 11.20
N LEU A 220 23.70 -5.49 10.53
CA LEU A 220 24.32 -4.24 10.95
C LEU A 220 23.30 -3.09 10.98
N ALA A 221 22.43 -3.00 9.97
CA ALA A 221 21.36 -2.01 9.95
C ALA A 221 20.38 -2.17 11.12
N ARG A 222 20.01 -3.41 11.48
CA ARG A 222 19.18 -3.69 12.66
C ARG A 222 19.87 -3.25 13.95
N GLU A 223 21.18 -3.48 14.07
CA GLU A 223 21.91 -3.07 15.27
C GLU A 223 21.98 -1.55 15.41
N ARG A 224 22.31 -0.82 14.33
CA ARG A 224 22.28 0.66 14.33
C ARG A 224 20.90 1.22 14.67
N CYS A 225 19.83 0.61 14.14
CA CYS A 225 18.47 1.00 14.53
C CYS A 225 18.24 0.77 16.03
N ARG A 226 18.63 -0.39 16.56
CA ARG A 226 18.45 -0.70 17.99
C ARG A 226 19.22 0.23 18.92
N GLU A 227 20.41 0.68 18.52
CA GLU A 227 21.17 1.69 19.27
C GLU A 227 20.33 2.96 19.44
N TYR A 228 19.85 3.56 18.34
CA TYR A 228 18.99 4.74 18.41
C TYR A 228 17.67 4.49 19.16
N LEU A 229 17.03 3.33 18.97
CA LEU A 229 15.77 3.00 19.64
C LEU A 229 15.95 2.83 21.16
N ARG A 230 17.02 2.17 21.61
CA ARG A 230 17.36 2.03 23.05
C ARG A 230 17.64 3.38 23.68
N ASP A 231 18.33 4.25 22.95
CA ASP A 231 18.67 5.60 23.38
C ASP A 231 17.53 6.61 23.20
N ARG A 232 16.37 6.14 22.69
CA ARG A 232 15.18 6.97 22.40
C ARG A 232 15.48 8.15 21.46
N THR A 233 16.46 7.98 20.60
CA THR A 233 16.86 8.98 19.60
C THR A 233 16.03 8.81 18.34
N SER A 234 15.43 9.90 17.85
CA SER A 234 14.69 9.88 16.59
C SER A 234 15.64 9.79 15.41
N PHE A 235 15.30 9.01 14.38
CA PHE A 235 16.19 8.76 13.23
C PHE A 235 15.41 8.49 11.95
N ALA A 236 16.11 8.54 10.82
CA ALA A 236 15.59 8.14 9.52
C ALA A 236 16.16 6.78 9.09
N PHE A 237 15.31 5.92 8.53
CA PHE A 237 15.71 4.66 7.92
C PHE A 237 15.51 4.74 6.41
N ASN A 238 16.61 4.72 5.66
CA ASN A 238 16.60 4.87 4.21
C ASN A 238 16.94 3.57 3.50
N ALA A 239 16.00 3.07 2.71
CA ALA A 239 16.21 1.95 1.81
C ALA A 239 15.16 1.97 0.69
N THR A 240 15.30 1.09 -0.29
CA THR A 240 14.32 0.94 -1.37
C THR A 240 12.94 0.58 -0.83
N ASN A 241 12.83 -0.42 0.07
CA ASN A 241 11.61 -0.72 0.83
C ASN A 241 10.31 -0.78 0.02
N ILE A 242 10.34 -1.29 -1.21
CA ILE A 242 9.20 -1.29 -2.13
C ILE A 242 8.19 -2.42 -1.88
N LEU A 243 8.55 -3.44 -1.10
CA LEU A 243 7.66 -4.56 -0.75
C LEU A 243 7.08 -4.38 0.65
N LYS A 244 5.79 -4.66 0.80
CA LYS A 244 5.08 -4.56 2.09
C LYS A 244 5.73 -5.45 3.15
N GLN A 245 6.11 -6.67 2.78
CA GLN A 245 6.76 -7.61 3.70
C GLN A 245 8.10 -7.08 4.23
N THR A 246 8.91 -6.44 3.38
CA THR A 246 10.20 -5.88 3.79
C THR A 246 9.99 -4.71 4.74
N ARG A 247 9.06 -3.80 4.44
CA ARG A 247 8.70 -2.70 5.35
C ARG A 247 8.18 -3.21 6.68
N GLY A 248 7.30 -4.23 6.66
CA GLY A 248 6.71 -4.84 7.86
C GLY A 248 7.75 -5.24 8.89
N ARG A 249 8.84 -5.89 8.48
CA ARG A 249 9.92 -6.30 9.39
C ARG A 249 10.61 -5.13 10.09
N TRP A 250 10.75 -3.98 9.43
CA TRP A 250 11.32 -2.77 10.02
C TRP A 250 10.31 -2.06 10.92
N ILE A 251 9.06 -1.96 10.47
CA ILE A 251 7.95 -1.41 11.26
C ILE A 251 7.78 -2.20 12.56
N ASP A 252 7.84 -3.54 12.51
CA ASP A 252 7.79 -4.39 13.69
C ASP A 252 8.92 -4.05 14.67
N LEU A 253 10.16 -3.97 14.18
CA LEU A 253 11.30 -3.57 15.01
C LEU A 253 11.10 -2.21 15.67
N PHE A 254 10.55 -1.22 14.96
CA PHE A 254 10.34 0.11 15.52
C PHE A 254 9.17 0.13 16.51
N ALA A 255 8.11 -0.60 16.22
CA ALA A 255 6.94 -0.73 17.07
C ALA A 255 7.25 -1.43 18.40
N ASP A 256 8.14 -2.43 18.39
CA ASP A 256 8.60 -3.13 19.60
C ASP A 256 9.31 -2.20 20.61
N TYR A 257 9.72 -1.01 20.17
CA TYR A 257 10.35 0.03 20.99
C TYR A 257 9.46 1.27 21.19
N ASP A 258 8.15 1.14 20.96
CA ASP A 258 7.17 2.23 21.11
C ASP A 258 7.50 3.46 20.25
N ALA A 259 8.11 3.28 19.08
CA ALA A 259 8.39 4.38 18.17
C ALA A 259 7.12 4.85 17.43
N ARG A 260 7.00 6.16 17.20
CA ARG A 260 6.06 6.73 16.23
C ARG A 260 6.65 6.63 14.84
N ILE A 261 5.97 5.96 13.92
CA ILE A 261 6.49 5.61 12.60
C ILE A 261 5.82 6.47 11.54
N THR A 262 6.61 7.27 10.83
CA THR A 262 6.20 8.00 9.63
C THR A 262 6.78 7.31 8.41
N LEU A 263 5.91 6.85 7.51
CA LEU A 263 6.32 6.32 6.21
C LEU A 263 6.49 7.48 5.23
N VAL A 264 7.56 7.46 4.43
CA VAL A 264 7.77 8.45 3.37
C VAL A 264 7.96 7.71 2.05
N TYR A 265 6.99 7.85 1.15
CA TYR A 265 7.03 7.28 -0.17
C TYR A 265 7.35 8.33 -1.22
N VAL A 266 8.41 8.09 -2.00
CA VAL A 266 8.82 8.98 -3.08
C VAL A 266 8.75 8.24 -4.40
N GLU A 267 7.83 8.63 -5.28
CA GLU A 267 7.62 8.07 -6.62
C GLU A 267 7.39 9.19 -7.64
N PRO A 268 8.47 9.80 -8.18
CA PRO A 268 8.35 10.70 -9.34
C PRO A 268 7.88 9.92 -10.58
N PRO A 269 7.45 10.63 -11.65
CA PRO A 269 7.13 10.00 -12.93
C PRO A 269 8.23 9.04 -13.37
N PHE A 270 7.84 7.88 -13.90
CA PHE A 270 8.79 6.78 -14.11
C PHE A 270 9.91 7.15 -15.09
N GLU A 271 9.62 7.97 -16.10
CA GLU A 271 10.65 8.50 -17.02
C GLU A 271 11.67 9.39 -16.30
N ARG A 272 11.23 10.25 -15.37
CA ARG A 272 12.13 11.07 -14.54
C ARG A 272 13.02 10.17 -13.69
N LEU A 273 12.46 9.10 -13.14
CA LEU A 273 13.17 8.11 -12.33
C LEU A 273 14.25 7.37 -13.16
N LEU A 274 13.95 6.99 -14.40
CA LEU A 274 14.92 6.40 -15.33
C LEU A 274 16.04 7.39 -15.68
N GLN A 275 15.71 8.64 -15.97
CA GLN A 275 16.69 9.70 -16.24
C GLN A 275 17.62 9.92 -15.05
N GLN A 276 17.07 10.08 -13.84
CA GLN A 276 17.83 10.24 -12.61
C GLN A 276 18.74 9.04 -12.34
N ASN A 277 18.26 7.82 -12.58
CA ASN A 277 19.05 6.61 -12.40
C ASN A 277 20.26 6.54 -13.36
N ARG A 278 20.11 6.98 -14.62
CA ARG A 278 21.21 7.04 -15.60
C ARG A 278 22.34 7.98 -15.18
N SER A 279 22.03 9.03 -14.41
CA SER A 279 23.01 10.00 -13.91
C SER A 279 23.72 9.59 -12.61
N ARG A 280 23.39 8.43 -12.02
CA ARG A 280 24.02 7.95 -10.77
C ARG A 280 25.44 7.44 -11.04
N LYS A 281 26.32 7.52 -10.03
CA LYS A 281 27.66 6.91 -10.06
C LYS A 281 27.61 5.41 -10.40
N ASN A 282 26.65 4.71 -9.79
CA ASN A 282 26.37 3.30 -10.04
C ASN A 282 24.90 3.15 -10.48
N PRO A 283 24.59 3.24 -11.78
CA PRO A 283 23.23 3.09 -12.30
C PRO A 283 22.74 1.65 -12.15
N VAL A 284 21.46 1.49 -11.81
CA VAL A 284 20.79 0.18 -11.87
C VAL A 284 20.33 -0.09 -13.31
N PRO A 285 20.54 -1.29 -13.88
CA PRO A 285 20.07 -1.58 -15.24
C PRO A 285 18.57 -1.33 -15.41
N GLU A 286 18.16 -0.75 -16.54
CA GLU A 286 16.76 -0.34 -16.77
C GLU A 286 15.77 -1.50 -16.64
N GLN A 287 16.13 -2.70 -17.12
CA GLN A 287 15.30 -3.89 -16.95
C GLN A 287 15.07 -4.26 -15.48
N VAL A 288 16.06 -4.02 -14.62
CA VAL A 288 15.92 -4.22 -13.16
C VAL A 288 15.00 -3.14 -12.57
N MET A 289 15.14 -1.89 -13.01
CA MET A 289 14.24 -0.79 -12.60
C MET A 289 12.78 -1.08 -12.93
N ARG A 290 12.49 -1.57 -14.15
CA ARG A 290 11.13 -1.98 -14.55
C ARG A 290 10.60 -3.13 -13.69
N LYS A 291 11.41 -4.17 -13.45
CA LYS A 291 11.06 -5.28 -12.54
C LYS A 291 10.78 -4.82 -11.11
N LEU A 292 11.53 -3.84 -10.60
CA LEU A 292 11.28 -3.24 -9.29
C LEU A 292 9.95 -2.47 -9.28
N ALA A 293 9.66 -1.70 -10.34
CA ALA A 293 8.41 -0.93 -10.46
C ALA A 293 7.17 -1.84 -10.54
N GLU A 294 7.27 -2.96 -11.26
CA GLU A 294 6.21 -3.98 -11.35
C GLU A 294 5.89 -4.61 -9.98
N LYS A 295 6.93 -4.88 -9.20
CA LYS A 295 6.81 -5.49 -7.87
C LYS A 295 6.46 -4.49 -6.77
N CYS A 296 6.58 -3.20 -7.04
CA CYS A 296 6.37 -2.18 -6.02
C CYS A 296 4.95 -2.25 -5.45
N GLU A 297 4.86 -2.31 -4.12
CA GLU A 297 3.65 -2.19 -3.33
C GLU A 297 3.76 -0.88 -2.55
N PRO A 298 3.21 0.25 -3.05
CA PRO A 298 3.28 1.52 -2.34
C PRO A 298 2.77 1.40 -0.90
N PRO A 299 3.43 2.04 0.08
CA PRO A 299 2.97 2.01 1.46
C PRO A 299 1.57 2.62 1.61
N THR A 300 0.87 2.17 2.64
CA THR A 300 -0.49 2.57 2.96
C THR A 300 -0.57 3.16 4.37
N TRP A 301 -1.61 3.95 4.63
CA TRP A 301 -1.93 4.50 5.95
C TRP A 301 -2.11 3.44 7.06
N THR A 302 -2.27 2.18 6.66
CA THR A 302 -2.42 1.03 7.56
C THR A 302 -1.09 0.50 8.11
N GLU A 303 0.04 0.91 7.53
CA GLU A 303 1.36 0.38 7.87
C GLU A 303 2.09 1.19 8.95
N GLY A 304 1.68 2.43 9.21
CA GLY A 304 2.34 3.33 10.15
C GLY A 304 1.38 4.34 10.79
N HIS A 305 1.91 5.16 11.69
CA HIS A 305 1.16 6.25 12.32
C HIS A 305 0.93 7.42 11.37
N ASP A 306 1.83 7.62 10.40
CA ASP A 306 1.69 8.65 9.37
C ASP A 306 2.27 8.18 8.04
N LEU A 307 1.81 8.76 6.93
CA LEU A 307 2.27 8.49 5.58
C LEU A 307 2.40 9.80 4.80
N VAL A 308 3.61 10.05 4.31
CA VAL A 308 3.89 11.12 3.37
C VAL A 308 4.11 10.52 1.99
N VAL A 309 3.35 10.97 1.00
CA VAL A 309 3.55 10.60 -0.40
C VAL A 309 4.04 11.82 -1.18
N ASN A 310 5.14 11.65 -1.92
CA ASN A 310 5.74 12.65 -2.79
C ASN A 310 5.84 12.09 -4.21
N ASP A 311 5.11 12.71 -5.14
CA ASP A 311 5.03 12.36 -6.56
C ASP A 311 6.07 13.09 -7.43
N GLY A 312 7.04 13.76 -6.82
CA GLY A 312 8.11 14.48 -7.51
C GLY A 312 7.86 15.97 -7.76
N ASP A 313 6.65 16.48 -7.58
CA ASP A 313 6.30 17.89 -7.88
C ASP A 313 5.91 18.70 -6.62
N SER A 314 6.51 18.35 -5.47
CA SER A 314 6.28 18.99 -4.16
C SER A 314 4.84 18.89 -3.64
N ARG A 315 4.00 18.02 -4.20
CA ARG A 315 2.67 17.72 -3.66
C ARG A 315 2.81 16.67 -2.58
N TYR A 316 2.46 17.06 -1.36
CA TYR A 316 2.31 16.16 -0.23
C TYR A 316 0.85 15.73 -0.22
N VAL A 317 0.57 14.49 -0.62
CA VAL A 317 -0.76 13.91 -0.43
C VAL A 317 -0.85 13.53 1.04
N THR A 318 -1.61 14.32 1.80
CA THR A 318 -1.96 14.00 3.20
C THR A 318 -3.32 13.30 3.20
N GLN A 319 -3.67 12.62 4.29
CA GLN A 319 -4.90 11.83 4.40
C GLN A 319 -6.19 12.61 4.02
N HIS A 320 -6.15 13.94 4.03
CA HIS A 320 -7.28 14.84 3.82
C HIS A 320 -7.19 15.72 2.55
N GLY A 321 -6.31 15.42 1.59
CA GLY A 321 -6.15 16.20 0.36
C GLY A 321 -5.86 15.34 -0.86
#